data_AF-A0A523C4Z0-F1
#
_entry.id   AF-A0A523C4Z0-F1
#
_cell.length_a   1.000
_cell.length_b   1.000
_cell.length_c   1.000
_cell.angle_alpha   90.00
_cell.angle_beta   90.00
_cell.angle_gamma   90.00
#
_symmetry.space_group_name_H-M   'P 1'
#
loop_
_entity.id
_entity.type
_entity.pdbx_description
1 polymer ?
#
loop_
_entity_poly.entity_id
_entity_poly.type
_entity_poly.pdbx_seq_one_letter_code
_entity_poly.pdbx_strand_id
1 'polypeptide(L)'
;MKNLIPPIGIGLAVALACFAAAPLAGAASIENSECFACHSDESLTRSATEGMNHSRMSEQLFIDETQFSHSVHHNNGIGCVDCHVDITKLDYNQEVPHKKQLDLVNCTMCHEESSNAFKDSVHMKIRGKGITMNCNACHGYHYVTRQDALSVADRTNNGCAKCHNPYQSHDWLPQKNEHFSFVECVVCHVPDAPRHIRLSFFDLMTNKFYSSQEILKILGISENEFKLLLDTDKDEIINVTEFENLELILRQKNVHAIFHAELVAEMHPSVHKINRGQAERDCKTCHSANSPYFDAVTLVLTKDDGSSDHFQVDRAVLESFSLRHFYALGGTRMKLLDKIGFLLLAGGFSVVLGHLAVRIATIPLRRKNEYAAEQSNIQEEVSR
;
A
#
# COMPACT_ATOMS: atom_id res chain seq x y z
N MET A 1 33.85 -60.47 -49.99
CA MET A 1 32.95 -61.32 -50.81
C MET A 1 31.55 -61.20 -50.22
N LYS A 2 30.57 -60.76 -51.02
CA LYS A 2 29.17 -61.23 -51.05
C LYS A 2 28.49 -61.48 -49.68
N ASN A 3 27.43 -60.79 -49.23
CA ASN A 3 26.17 -60.63 -49.95
C ASN A 3 25.10 -59.94 -49.07
N LEU A 4 24.21 -59.21 -49.76
CA LEU A 4 22.75 -59.09 -49.59
C LEU A 4 22.14 -58.56 -48.27
N ILE A 5 21.60 -57.35 -48.41
CA ILE A 5 20.46 -56.81 -47.66
C ILE A 5 19.16 -57.31 -48.32
N PRO A 6 18.15 -57.83 -47.59
CA PRO A 6 16.78 -57.92 -48.07
C PRO A 6 15.92 -56.75 -47.51
N PRO A 7 14.99 -56.17 -48.29
CA PRO A 7 14.03 -55.20 -47.79
C PRO A 7 12.74 -55.93 -47.35
N ILE A 8 12.19 -55.61 -46.18
CA ILE A 8 10.86 -56.11 -45.78
C ILE A 8 10.03 -54.93 -45.25
N GLY A 9 8.81 -54.86 -45.77
CA GLY A 9 7.97 -53.69 -45.84
C GLY A 9 7.48 -53.12 -44.51
N ILE A 10 7.34 -51.81 -44.48
CA ILE A 10 6.61 -51.06 -43.46
C ILE A 10 5.13 -51.23 -43.78
N GLY A 11 4.48 -52.18 -43.11
CA GLY A 11 3.02 -52.28 -43.05
C GLY A 11 2.46 -51.24 -42.10
N LEU A 12 1.76 -50.26 -42.65
CA LEU A 12 1.00 -49.25 -41.92
C LEU A 12 -0.27 -49.89 -41.34
N ALA A 13 -0.25 -50.31 -40.08
CA ALA A 13 -1.45 -50.71 -39.35
C ALA A 13 -1.95 -49.50 -38.53
N VAL A 14 -2.89 -48.74 -39.10
CA VAL A 14 -3.67 -47.74 -38.37
C VAL A 14 -4.68 -48.48 -37.51
N ALA A 15 -4.37 -48.66 -36.22
CA ALA A 15 -5.34 -49.08 -35.22
C ALA A 15 -6.16 -47.84 -34.82
N LEU A 16 -7.34 -47.69 -35.41
CA LEU A 16 -8.34 -46.71 -35.01
C LEU A 16 -8.95 -47.15 -33.68
N ALA A 17 -8.38 -46.70 -32.57
CA ALA A 17 -8.97 -46.87 -31.25
C ALA A 17 -10.11 -45.85 -31.09
N CYS A 18 -11.35 -46.30 -31.30
CA CYS A 18 -12.55 -45.58 -30.88
C CYS A 18 -12.55 -45.45 -29.35
N PHE A 19 -12.05 -44.33 -28.84
CA PHE A 19 -12.36 -43.89 -27.48
C PHE A 19 -13.82 -43.43 -27.46
N ALA A 20 -14.70 -44.33 -27.01
CA ALA A 20 -16.03 -43.95 -26.56
C ALA A 20 -15.87 -43.03 -25.35
N ALA A 21 -16.06 -41.73 -25.53
CA ALA A 21 -16.21 -40.78 -24.44
C ALA A 21 -17.50 -41.14 -23.68
N ALA A 22 -17.37 -41.86 -22.57
CA ALA A 22 -18.41 -41.92 -21.58
C ALA A 22 -18.55 -40.50 -20.98
N PRO A 23 -19.76 -39.92 -20.91
CA PRO A 23 -19.94 -38.68 -20.17
C PRO A 23 -19.70 -39.00 -18.69
N LEU A 24 -18.59 -38.49 -18.16
CA LEU A 24 -18.44 -38.30 -16.72
C LEU A 24 -19.55 -37.32 -16.32
N ALA A 25 -20.68 -37.87 -15.86
CA ALA A 25 -21.63 -37.12 -15.07
C ALA A 25 -20.89 -36.72 -13.78
N GLY A 26 -20.25 -35.55 -13.80
CA GLY A 26 -19.77 -34.90 -12.60
C GLY A 26 -20.96 -34.71 -11.67
N ALA A 27 -20.81 -35.07 -10.41
CA ALA A 27 -21.73 -34.58 -9.39
C ALA A 27 -21.74 -33.06 -9.52
N ALA A 28 -22.90 -32.48 -9.86
CA ALA A 28 -23.02 -31.04 -10.01
C ALA A 28 -22.68 -30.40 -8.66
N SER A 29 -21.57 -29.64 -8.62
CA SER A 29 -21.30 -28.71 -7.54
C SER A 29 -22.39 -27.65 -7.50
N ILE A 30 -22.72 -27.17 -6.29
CA ILE A 30 -23.63 -26.03 -6.14
C ILE A 30 -22.89 -24.80 -6.66
N GLU A 31 -23.42 -24.17 -7.69
CA GLU A 31 -22.81 -23.00 -8.31
C GLU A 31 -23.28 -21.70 -7.64
N ASN A 32 -22.46 -20.64 -7.67
CA ASN A 32 -22.84 -19.35 -7.08
C ASN A 32 -24.12 -18.76 -7.72
N SER A 33 -24.37 -19.03 -9.00
CA SER A 33 -25.56 -18.58 -9.71
C SER A 33 -26.86 -19.11 -9.10
N GLU A 34 -26.84 -20.31 -8.50
CA GLU A 34 -27.98 -20.86 -7.76
C GLU A 34 -28.25 -20.07 -6.47
N CYS A 35 -27.19 -19.58 -5.82
CA CYS A 35 -27.32 -18.73 -4.64
C CYS A 35 -27.85 -17.34 -5.02
N PHE A 36 -27.30 -16.74 -6.09
CA PHE A 36 -27.70 -15.43 -6.58
C PHE A 36 -29.13 -15.37 -7.11
N ALA A 37 -29.73 -16.51 -7.51
CA ALA A 37 -31.13 -16.58 -7.91
C ALA A 37 -32.10 -16.00 -6.85
N CYS A 38 -31.72 -16.00 -5.57
CA CYS A 38 -32.46 -15.31 -4.51
C CYS A 38 -31.61 -14.24 -3.81
N HIS A 39 -30.32 -14.50 -3.57
CA HIS A 39 -29.48 -13.56 -2.81
C HIS A 39 -29.10 -12.29 -3.58
N SER A 40 -29.39 -12.16 -4.87
CA SER A 40 -29.24 -10.89 -5.61
C SER A 40 -30.45 -9.94 -5.47
N ASP A 41 -31.48 -10.30 -4.71
CA ASP A 41 -32.64 -9.42 -4.46
C ASP A 41 -32.36 -8.48 -3.28
N GLU A 42 -32.29 -7.17 -3.55
CA GLU A 42 -32.08 -6.13 -2.52
C GLU A 42 -33.14 -6.14 -1.42
N SER A 43 -34.36 -6.61 -1.73
CA SER A 43 -35.47 -6.68 -0.78
C SER A 43 -35.43 -7.92 0.13
N LEU A 44 -34.52 -8.87 -0.14
CA LEU A 44 -34.40 -10.10 0.64
C LEU A 44 -33.88 -9.81 2.05
N THR A 45 -34.71 -10.10 3.04
CA THR A 45 -34.40 -9.89 4.46
C THR A 45 -34.85 -11.07 5.31
N ARG A 46 -34.26 -11.22 6.50
CA ARG A 46 -34.75 -12.11 7.55
C ARG A 46 -35.02 -11.35 8.85
N SER A 47 -35.93 -11.85 9.67
CA SER A 47 -36.20 -11.28 11.00
C SER A 47 -35.10 -11.68 11.99
N ALA A 48 -34.47 -10.73 12.68
CA ALA A 48 -33.41 -11.06 13.66
C ALA A 48 -33.90 -11.86 14.87
N THR A 49 -35.22 -12.02 15.09
CA THR A 49 -35.77 -12.98 16.07
C THR A 49 -35.50 -14.44 15.71
N GLU A 50 -35.12 -14.73 14.47
CA GLU A 50 -34.68 -16.04 13.98
C GLU A 50 -33.15 -16.18 13.92
N GLY A 51 -32.41 -15.13 14.31
CA GLY A 51 -30.95 -15.08 14.39
C GLY A 51 -30.43 -14.88 15.81
N MET A 52 -29.13 -15.10 16.04
CA MET A 52 -28.48 -15.08 17.37
C MET A 52 -28.56 -13.73 18.11
N ASN A 53 -29.06 -12.67 17.47
CA ASN A 53 -29.18 -11.35 18.04
C ASN A 53 -30.65 -11.02 18.25
N HIS A 54 -31.10 -10.99 19.50
CA HIS A 54 -32.42 -10.50 19.92
C HIS A 54 -32.63 -8.98 19.66
N SER A 55 -32.25 -8.51 18.47
CA SER A 55 -32.55 -7.18 17.97
C SER A 55 -33.87 -7.23 17.20
N ARG A 56 -34.70 -6.18 17.30
CA ARG A 56 -35.97 -6.06 16.54
C ARG A 56 -35.72 -5.51 15.12
N MET A 57 -34.64 -5.94 14.47
CA MET A 57 -34.24 -5.44 13.15
C MET A 57 -34.26 -6.57 12.13
N SER A 58 -34.68 -6.28 10.91
CA SER A 58 -34.49 -7.18 9.78
C SER A 58 -33.03 -7.15 9.34
N GLU A 59 -32.40 -8.30 9.15
CA GLU A 59 -31.07 -8.42 8.55
C GLU A 59 -31.22 -8.58 7.03
N GLN A 60 -30.51 -7.76 6.26
CA GLN A 60 -30.48 -7.86 4.80
C GLN A 60 -29.62 -9.05 4.38
N LEU A 61 -30.15 -9.87 3.47
CA LEU A 61 -29.48 -11.07 2.94
C LEU A 61 -28.98 -10.89 1.50
N PHE A 62 -29.18 -9.70 0.94
CA PHE A 62 -28.70 -9.30 -0.37
C PHE A 62 -27.17 -9.38 -0.49
N ILE A 63 -26.73 -9.94 -1.61
CA ILE A 63 -25.36 -9.95 -2.10
C ILE A 63 -25.36 -9.40 -3.52
N ASP A 64 -24.62 -8.32 -3.73
CA ASP A 64 -24.35 -7.76 -5.04
C ASP A 64 -23.37 -8.69 -5.77
N GLU A 65 -23.84 -9.33 -6.84
CA GLU A 65 -23.03 -10.26 -7.65
C GLU A 65 -21.81 -9.57 -8.27
N THR A 66 -21.96 -8.33 -8.73
CA THR A 66 -20.86 -7.57 -9.35
C THR A 66 -19.83 -7.17 -8.30
N GLN A 67 -20.26 -6.82 -7.09
CA GLN A 67 -19.32 -6.49 -6.02
C GLN A 67 -18.64 -7.76 -5.48
N PHE A 68 -19.36 -8.87 -5.37
CA PHE A 68 -18.80 -10.17 -4.97
C PHE A 68 -17.78 -10.69 -5.99
N SER A 69 -18.01 -10.47 -7.29
CA SER A 69 -17.10 -10.89 -8.34
C SER A 69 -15.74 -10.18 -8.31
N HIS A 70 -15.62 -9.08 -7.56
CA HIS A 70 -14.34 -8.40 -7.31
C HIS A 70 -13.70 -8.80 -5.97
N SER A 71 -14.32 -9.68 -5.19
CA SER A 71 -13.76 -10.16 -3.93
C SER A 71 -12.56 -11.07 -4.19
N VAL A 72 -11.58 -11.04 -3.28
CA VAL A 72 -10.40 -11.91 -3.36
C VAL A 72 -10.78 -13.39 -3.33
N HIS A 73 -11.83 -13.75 -2.60
CA HIS A 73 -12.28 -15.14 -2.53
C HIS A 73 -12.86 -15.61 -3.87
N HIS A 74 -13.74 -14.81 -4.49
CA HIS A 74 -14.28 -15.14 -5.82
C HIS A 74 -13.18 -15.25 -6.87
N ASN A 75 -12.25 -14.29 -6.91
CA ASN A 75 -11.13 -14.27 -7.85
C ASN A 75 -10.21 -15.51 -7.72
N ASN A 76 -10.23 -16.17 -6.55
CA ASN A 76 -9.48 -17.40 -6.29
C ASN A 76 -10.36 -18.67 -6.35
N GLY A 77 -11.55 -18.57 -6.94
CA GLY A 77 -12.44 -19.71 -7.16
C GLY A 77 -13.17 -20.21 -5.92
N ILE A 78 -13.23 -19.41 -4.84
CA ILE A 78 -13.97 -19.75 -3.62
C ILE A 78 -15.41 -19.23 -3.76
N GLY A 79 -16.36 -20.16 -3.81
CA GLY A 79 -17.79 -19.92 -3.90
C GLY A 79 -18.50 -19.79 -2.55
N CYS A 80 -19.82 -19.59 -2.60
CA CYS A 80 -20.65 -19.39 -1.41
C CYS A 80 -20.56 -20.58 -0.45
N VAL A 81 -20.68 -21.80 -0.98
CA VAL A 81 -20.73 -23.05 -0.20
C VAL A 81 -19.37 -23.49 0.35
N ASP A 82 -18.26 -22.94 -0.17
CA ASP A 82 -16.93 -23.18 0.39
C ASP A 82 -16.75 -22.50 1.77
N CYS A 83 -17.46 -21.40 2.00
CA CYS A 83 -17.55 -20.74 3.30
C CYS A 83 -18.76 -21.23 4.11
N HIS A 84 -19.91 -21.36 3.44
CA HIS A 84 -21.17 -21.86 4.00
C HIS A 84 -21.25 -23.39 3.88
N VAL A 85 -20.28 -24.05 4.51
CA VAL A 85 -20.04 -25.50 4.36
C VAL A 85 -21.17 -26.39 4.89
N ASP A 86 -22.11 -25.82 5.66
CA ASP A 86 -23.31 -26.52 6.12
C ASP A 86 -24.39 -26.64 5.03
N ILE A 87 -24.22 -25.97 3.89
CA ILE A 87 -25.02 -26.16 2.66
C ILE A 87 -24.38 -27.25 1.81
N THR A 88 -24.81 -28.50 1.98
CA THR A 88 -24.32 -29.63 1.18
C THR A 88 -25.22 -29.99 0.00
N LYS A 89 -26.43 -29.43 -0.05
CA LYS A 89 -27.43 -29.62 -1.13
C LYS A 89 -28.49 -28.52 -1.07
N LEU A 90 -29.13 -28.24 -2.21
CA LEU A 90 -30.30 -27.37 -2.32
C LEU A 90 -31.57 -28.21 -2.57
N ASP A 91 -32.63 -27.99 -1.79
CA ASP A 91 -33.94 -28.64 -1.92
C ASP A 91 -35.04 -27.61 -2.21
N TYR A 92 -35.28 -27.34 -3.50
CA TYR A 92 -36.28 -26.37 -3.97
C TYR A 92 -37.74 -26.79 -3.71
N ASN A 93 -38.00 -27.95 -3.09
CA ASN A 93 -39.36 -28.32 -2.66
C ASN A 93 -39.73 -27.74 -1.29
N GLN A 94 -38.76 -27.17 -0.58
CA GLN A 94 -38.98 -26.48 0.70
C GLN A 94 -39.25 -24.99 0.47
N GLU A 95 -39.75 -24.30 1.51
CA GLU A 95 -39.95 -22.84 1.49
C GLU A 95 -38.65 -22.09 1.21
N VAL A 96 -37.52 -22.58 1.72
CA VAL A 96 -36.17 -22.12 1.39
C VAL A 96 -35.30 -23.33 1.04
N PRO A 97 -34.41 -23.22 0.04
CA PRO A 97 -33.70 -24.39 -0.51
C PRO A 97 -32.59 -24.94 0.41
N HIS A 98 -32.25 -24.26 1.49
CA HIS A 98 -31.29 -24.69 2.51
C HIS A 98 -31.77 -24.30 3.92
N LYS A 99 -31.03 -24.71 4.94
CA LYS A 99 -31.32 -24.37 6.36
C LYS A 99 -31.44 -22.84 6.53
N LYS A 100 -32.53 -22.36 7.13
CA LYS A 100 -32.77 -20.91 7.39
C LYS A 100 -31.68 -20.28 8.26
N GLN A 101 -31.14 -21.04 9.21
CA GLN A 101 -30.08 -20.60 10.11
C GLN A 101 -28.80 -21.39 9.85
N LEU A 102 -27.90 -20.80 9.08
CA LEU A 102 -26.60 -21.39 8.80
C LEU A 102 -25.67 -21.31 10.01
N ASP A 103 -24.68 -22.19 10.03
CA ASP A 103 -23.58 -22.14 10.98
C ASP A 103 -22.65 -20.94 10.67
N LEU A 104 -21.87 -20.52 11.66
CA LEU A 104 -20.95 -19.39 11.47
C LEU A 104 -19.77 -19.82 10.56
N VAL A 105 -19.49 -19.01 9.53
CA VAL A 105 -18.35 -19.20 8.64
C VAL A 105 -17.05 -19.24 9.44
N ASN A 106 -16.24 -20.27 9.21
CA ASN A 106 -14.97 -20.46 9.89
C ASN A 106 -13.77 -20.13 9.00
N CYS A 107 -13.28 -18.89 9.08
CA CYS A 107 -12.10 -18.43 8.34
C CYS A 107 -10.83 -19.23 8.67
N THR A 108 -10.76 -19.89 9.84
CA THR A 108 -9.56 -20.59 10.29
C THR A 108 -9.31 -21.91 9.56
N MET A 109 -10.27 -22.39 8.76
CA MET A 109 -10.06 -23.59 7.94
C MET A 109 -8.98 -23.36 6.87
N CYS A 110 -8.84 -22.12 6.40
CA CYS A 110 -7.81 -21.73 5.42
C CYS A 110 -6.79 -20.73 5.99
N HIS A 111 -7.19 -19.84 6.91
CA HIS A 111 -6.32 -18.81 7.50
C HIS A 111 -5.84 -19.16 8.90
N GLU A 112 -5.27 -20.36 9.08
CA GLU A 112 -4.84 -20.86 10.38
C GLU A 112 -3.74 -19.99 11.02
N GLU A 113 -2.71 -19.64 10.25
CA GLU A 113 -1.56 -18.87 10.76
C GLU A 113 -1.99 -17.47 11.25
N SER A 114 -2.82 -16.78 10.47
CA SER A 114 -3.39 -15.48 10.84
C SER A 114 -4.28 -15.60 12.08
N SER A 115 -5.08 -16.68 12.17
CA SER A 115 -5.88 -16.98 13.36
C SER A 115 -5.01 -17.19 14.60
N ASN A 116 -3.91 -17.93 14.47
CA ASN A 116 -2.97 -18.18 15.55
C ASN A 116 -2.30 -16.89 16.02
N ALA A 117 -1.87 -16.01 15.12
CA ALA A 117 -1.37 -14.69 15.46
C ALA A 117 -2.44 -13.81 16.13
N PHE A 118 -3.68 -13.86 15.63
CA PHE A 118 -4.81 -13.09 16.16
C PHE A 118 -5.17 -13.47 17.60
N LYS A 119 -5.04 -14.75 17.98
CA LYS A 119 -5.32 -15.24 19.35
C LYS A 119 -4.55 -14.48 20.43
N ASP A 120 -3.33 -14.05 20.11
CA ASP A 120 -2.46 -13.31 21.04
C ASP A 120 -2.74 -11.81 21.08
N SER A 121 -3.55 -11.28 20.15
CA SER A 121 -3.82 -9.85 20.03
C SER A 121 -4.65 -9.30 21.20
N VAL A 122 -4.56 -7.98 21.42
CA VAL A 122 -5.45 -7.30 22.37
C VAL A 122 -6.93 -7.40 21.96
N HIS A 123 -7.19 -7.54 20.66
CA HIS A 123 -8.51 -7.68 20.07
C HIS A 123 -9.15 -9.05 20.32
N MET A 124 -8.38 -10.14 20.39
CA MET A 124 -8.95 -11.41 20.85
C MET A 124 -9.21 -11.37 22.37
N LYS A 125 -8.26 -10.84 23.14
CA LYS A 125 -8.34 -10.78 24.61
C LYS A 125 -9.52 -9.95 25.12
N ILE A 126 -9.96 -8.95 24.37
CA ILE A 126 -11.10 -8.10 24.76
C ILE A 126 -12.45 -8.84 24.74
N ARG A 127 -12.53 -10.00 24.07
CA ARG A 127 -13.74 -10.86 24.11
C ARG A 127 -14.09 -11.33 25.52
N GLY A 128 -13.10 -11.52 26.38
CA GLY A 128 -13.31 -11.81 27.81
C GLY A 128 -14.01 -10.68 28.57
N LYS A 129 -14.12 -9.48 27.98
CA LYS A 129 -14.86 -8.33 28.49
C LYS A 129 -16.21 -8.11 27.80
N GLY A 130 -16.68 -9.09 27.03
CA GLY A 130 -17.96 -9.03 26.33
C GLY A 130 -17.95 -8.23 25.01
N ILE A 131 -16.77 -7.81 24.52
CA ILE A 131 -16.64 -7.13 23.23
C ILE A 131 -16.26 -8.16 22.16
N THR A 132 -17.18 -8.46 21.26
CA THR A 132 -16.96 -9.41 20.16
C THR A 132 -16.10 -8.78 19.07
N MET A 133 -15.00 -9.44 18.72
CA MET A 133 -14.10 -9.00 17.65
C MET A 133 -13.69 -10.19 16.79
N ASN A 134 -14.22 -10.26 15.57
CA ASN A 134 -14.00 -11.35 14.60
C ASN A 134 -13.10 -10.86 13.45
N CYS A 135 -12.59 -11.77 12.60
CA CYS A 135 -11.72 -11.43 11.48
C CYS A 135 -12.34 -10.35 10.58
N ASN A 136 -13.64 -10.51 10.31
CA ASN A 136 -14.43 -9.62 9.47
C ASN A 136 -14.66 -8.21 10.05
N ALA A 137 -14.31 -7.95 11.30
CA ALA A 137 -14.44 -6.62 11.89
C ALA A 137 -13.48 -5.60 11.27
N CYS A 138 -12.27 -6.05 10.87
CA CYS A 138 -11.25 -5.19 10.27
C CYS A 138 -11.34 -5.17 8.74
N HIS A 139 -11.50 -6.33 8.09
CA HIS A 139 -11.42 -6.44 6.62
C HIS A 139 -12.75 -6.85 5.95
N GLY A 140 -13.87 -6.85 6.69
CA GLY A 140 -15.19 -7.11 6.14
C GLY A 140 -15.49 -8.57 5.77
N TYR A 141 -16.62 -8.79 5.11
CA TYR A 141 -17.07 -10.09 4.60
C TYR A 141 -17.97 -9.93 3.36
N HIS A 142 -18.07 -11.02 2.60
CA HIS A 142 -18.55 -11.18 1.20
C HIS A 142 -17.83 -10.35 0.13
N TYR A 143 -17.38 -9.12 0.43
CA TYR A 143 -16.70 -8.25 -0.54
C TYR A 143 -15.24 -7.96 -0.15
N VAL A 144 -14.57 -8.94 0.47
CA VAL A 144 -13.21 -8.77 0.97
C VAL A 144 -12.26 -8.54 -0.19
N THR A 145 -11.51 -7.43 -0.16
CA THR A 145 -10.47 -7.11 -1.13
C THR A 145 -9.08 -7.34 -0.52
N ARG A 146 -8.07 -7.44 -1.38
CA ARG A 146 -6.68 -7.56 -0.92
C ARG A 146 -6.24 -6.24 -0.29
N GLN A 147 -5.67 -6.32 0.92
CA GLN A 147 -5.25 -5.14 1.67
C GLN A 147 -3.94 -4.54 1.12
N ASP A 148 -3.09 -5.35 0.47
CA ASP A 148 -1.85 -4.93 -0.19
C ASP A 148 -2.04 -3.71 -1.12
N ALA A 149 -3.13 -3.72 -1.90
CA ALA A 149 -3.51 -2.67 -2.84
C ALA A 149 -4.02 -1.37 -2.19
N LEU A 150 -4.44 -1.40 -0.92
CA LEU A 150 -5.10 -0.26 -0.27
C LEU A 150 -4.10 0.75 0.29
N SER A 151 -4.36 2.05 0.10
CA SER A 151 -3.59 3.13 0.74
C SER A 151 -3.61 3.05 2.27
N VAL A 152 -2.66 3.73 2.93
CA VAL A 152 -2.67 3.87 4.40
C VAL A 152 -4.00 4.44 4.89
N ALA A 153 -4.54 5.42 4.18
CA ALA A 153 -5.83 6.01 4.50
C ALA A 153 -6.97 4.98 4.41
N ASP A 154 -7.02 4.20 3.34
CA ASP A 154 -8.07 3.19 3.14
C ASP A 154 -7.97 2.05 4.16
N ARG A 155 -6.76 1.54 4.43
CA ARG A 155 -6.53 0.53 5.49
C ARG A 155 -6.98 1.02 6.85
N THR A 156 -6.66 2.29 7.16
CA THR A 156 -7.04 2.91 8.43
C THR A 156 -8.55 3.09 8.52
N ASN A 157 -9.19 3.64 7.49
CA ASN A 157 -10.63 3.90 7.47
C ASN A 157 -11.46 2.61 7.47
N ASN A 158 -11.02 1.61 6.72
CA ASN A 158 -11.73 0.35 6.56
C ASN A 158 -11.54 -0.58 7.77
N GLY A 159 -10.43 -0.50 8.49
CA GLY A 159 -10.14 -1.37 9.63
C GLY A 159 -10.22 -0.67 10.98
N CYS A 160 -9.31 0.28 11.22
CA CYS A 160 -9.04 0.81 12.56
C CYS A 160 -10.03 1.90 12.97
N ALA A 161 -10.30 2.87 12.08
CA ALA A 161 -11.05 4.08 12.38
C ALA A 161 -12.55 3.84 12.61
N LYS A 162 -13.04 2.65 12.26
CA LYS A 162 -14.40 2.20 12.60
C LYS A 162 -14.65 2.18 14.12
N CYS A 163 -13.61 1.97 14.91
CA CYS A 163 -13.69 1.88 16.37
C CYS A 163 -12.70 2.80 17.10
N HIS A 164 -11.53 3.07 16.51
CA HIS A 164 -10.46 3.84 17.15
C HIS A 164 -10.37 5.25 16.60
N ASN A 165 -10.34 6.24 17.49
CA ASN A 165 -9.92 7.61 17.14
C ASN A 165 -8.44 7.79 17.52
N PRO A 166 -7.50 7.74 16.55
CA PRO A 166 -6.07 7.80 16.86
C PRO A 166 -5.66 9.17 17.43
N TYR A 167 -6.39 10.25 17.12
CA TYR A 167 -6.04 11.60 17.58
C TYR A 167 -6.18 11.80 19.08
N GLN A 168 -6.99 10.97 19.76
CA GLN A 168 -7.26 11.07 21.20
C GLN A 168 -6.26 10.29 22.08
N SER A 169 -5.46 9.39 21.49
CA SER A 169 -4.62 8.44 22.26
C SER A 169 -3.12 8.56 21.97
N HIS A 170 -2.72 9.44 21.05
CA HIS A 170 -1.34 9.57 20.56
C HIS A 170 -0.73 10.96 20.80
N ASP A 171 -1.06 11.64 21.91
CA ASP A 171 -0.53 12.97 22.25
C ASP A 171 1.00 13.06 22.32
N TRP A 172 1.65 11.92 22.53
CA TRP A 172 3.10 11.80 22.54
C TRP A 172 3.74 11.91 21.15
N LEU A 173 2.99 11.66 20.08
CA LEU A 173 3.49 11.62 18.71
C LEU A 173 3.46 13.04 18.10
N PRO A 174 4.61 13.62 17.74
CA PRO A 174 4.65 14.90 17.04
C PRO A 174 4.00 14.80 15.66
N GLN A 175 3.40 15.87 15.13
CA GLN A 175 2.88 15.91 13.75
C GLN A 175 2.02 14.66 13.44
N LYS A 176 0.99 14.42 14.27
CA LYS A 176 0.19 13.18 14.22
C LYS A 176 -0.50 13.00 12.87
N ASN A 177 -0.96 14.10 12.29
CA ASN A 177 -1.68 14.06 11.01
C ASN A 177 -0.76 13.48 9.94
N GLU A 178 0.47 13.96 9.87
CA GLU A 178 1.50 13.52 8.94
C GLU A 178 1.84 12.04 9.18
N HIS A 179 2.03 11.62 10.44
CA HIS A 179 2.27 10.21 10.74
C HIS A 179 1.11 9.32 10.27
N PHE A 180 -0.14 9.70 10.52
CA PHE A 180 -1.30 8.89 10.11
C PHE A 180 -1.59 8.98 8.61
N SER A 181 -1.07 9.98 7.91
CA SER A 181 -1.16 10.06 6.45
C SER A 181 -0.16 9.15 5.73
N PHE A 182 0.98 8.82 6.35
CA PHE A 182 2.06 8.09 5.68
C PHE A 182 2.47 6.77 6.36
N VAL A 183 2.06 6.52 7.61
CA VAL A 183 2.45 5.33 8.37
C VAL A 183 1.21 4.55 8.80
N GLU A 184 1.15 3.28 8.39
CA GLU A 184 0.08 2.38 8.79
C GLU A 184 0.12 2.06 10.29
N CYS A 185 -1.06 1.97 10.93
CA CYS A 185 -1.17 1.68 12.36
C CYS A 185 -0.42 0.40 12.78
N VAL A 186 -0.48 -0.64 11.94
CA VAL A 186 0.15 -1.95 12.19
C VAL A 186 1.67 -1.84 12.30
N VAL A 187 2.32 -0.92 11.57
CA VAL A 187 3.77 -0.73 11.60
C VAL A 187 4.27 -0.39 13.01
N CYS A 188 3.50 0.40 13.76
CA CYS A 188 3.81 0.71 15.15
C CYS A 188 3.25 -0.35 16.11
N HIS A 189 2.04 -0.86 15.86
CA HIS A 189 1.34 -1.77 16.79
C HIS A 189 1.74 -3.25 16.69
N VAL A 190 2.57 -3.59 15.70
CA VAL A 190 3.22 -4.89 15.50
C VAL A 190 4.66 -4.65 14.99
N PRO A 191 5.59 -4.17 15.85
CA PRO A 191 6.90 -3.73 15.40
C PRO A 191 7.79 -4.85 14.84
N ASP A 192 7.46 -6.11 15.13
CA ASP A 192 8.18 -7.27 14.59
C ASP A 192 7.62 -7.76 13.24
N ALA A 193 6.54 -7.14 12.72
CA ALA A 193 6.00 -7.50 11.42
C ALA A 193 6.93 -7.04 10.29
N PRO A 194 7.06 -7.85 9.21
CA PRO A 194 7.67 -7.40 7.97
C PRO A 194 6.93 -6.17 7.44
N ARG A 195 7.69 -5.25 6.85
CA ARG A 195 7.21 -3.92 6.46
C ARG A 195 8.05 -3.41 5.30
N HIS A 196 7.46 -2.52 4.52
CA HIS A 196 8.16 -1.85 3.44
C HIS A 196 7.61 -0.45 3.23
N ILE A 197 8.40 0.40 2.58
CA ILE A 197 7.91 1.64 2.00
C ILE A 197 7.30 1.29 0.65
N ARG A 198 5.99 1.46 0.53
CA ARG A 198 5.27 1.34 -0.73
C ARG A 198 5.38 2.65 -1.50
N LEU A 199 5.90 2.57 -2.72
CA LEU A 199 5.85 3.65 -3.69
C LEU A 199 4.65 3.44 -4.62
N SER A 200 3.86 4.50 -4.79
CA SER A 200 2.70 4.52 -5.67
C SER A 200 2.73 5.75 -6.57
N PHE A 201 2.26 5.62 -7.80
CA PHE A 201 2.20 6.73 -8.75
C PHE A 201 1.15 7.75 -8.33
N PHE A 202 1.55 9.02 -8.27
CA PHE A 202 0.69 10.10 -7.80
C PHE A 202 0.85 11.36 -8.64
N ASP A 203 -0.25 12.03 -8.93
CA ASP A 203 -0.29 13.32 -9.62
C ASP A 203 -0.50 14.46 -8.61
N LEU A 204 0.48 15.34 -8.48
CA LEU A 204 0.36 16.52 -7.62
C LEU A 204 -0.60 17.57 -8.15
N MET A 205 -0.81 17.63 -9.46
CA MET A 205 -1.65 18.65 -10.07
C MET A 205 -3.13 18.34 -9.83
N THR A 206 -3.50 17.07 -9.90
CA THR A 206 -4.88 16.60 -9.69
C THR A 206 -5.12 16.02 -8.30
N ASN A 207 -4.06 15.81 -7.51
CA ASN A 207 -4.09 15.19 -6.18
C ASN A 207 -4.72 13.79 -6.22
N LYS A 208 -4.31 12.97 -7.19
CA LYS A 208 -4.86 11.63 -7.44
C LYS A 208 -3.76 10.59 -7.64
N PHE A 209 -4.02 9.38 -7.18
CA PHE A 209 -3.22 8.22 -7.52
C PHE A 209 -3.54 7.78 -8.96
N TYR A 210 -2.50 7.37 -9.69
CA TYR A 210 -2.70 6.64 -10.94
C TYR A 210 -2.91 5.16 -10.64
N SER A 211 -3.86 4.54 -11.32
CA SER A 211 -3.95 3.08 -11.34
C SER A 211 -2.76 2.49 -12.12
N SER A 212 -2.44 1.23 -11.85
CA SER A 212 -1.34 0.57 -12.56
C SER A 212 -1.63 0.42 -14.05
N GLN A 213 -2.89 0.17 -14.39
CA GLN A 213 -3.40 0.08 -15.77
C GLN A 213 -3.28 1.41 -16.50
N GLU A 214 -3.55 2.53 -15.82
CA GLU A 214 -3.35 3.86 -16.38
C GLU A 214 -1.88 4.09 -16.74
N ILE A 215 -0.97 3.75 -15.82
CA ILE A 215 0.48 3.86 -16.05
C ILE A 215 0.95 2.96 -17.19
N LEU A 216 0.54 1.69 -17.23
CA LEU A 216 0.88 0.76 -18.30
C LEU A 216 0.37 1.25 -19.66
N LYS A 217 -0.87 1.77 -19.70
CA LYS A 217 -1.46 2.36 -20.91
C LYS A 217 -0.73 3.61 -21.39
N ILE A 218 -0.31 4.48 -20.46
CA ILE A 218 0.50 5.67 -20.75
C ILE A 218 1.85 5.25 -21.36
N LEU A 219 2.51 4.26 -20.75
CA LEU A 219 3.78 3.74 -21.22
C LEU A 219 3.64 3.01 -22.57
N GLY A 220 2.47 2.41 -22.83
CA GLY A 220 2.19 1.65 -24.03
C GLY A 220 2.82 0.26 -23.99
N ILE A 221 2.91 -0.32 -22.79
CA ILE A 221 3.56 -1.60 -22.52
C ILE A 221 2.68 -2.50 -21.66
N SER A 222 2.92 -3.81 -21.73
CA SER A 222 2.30 -4.81 -20.86
C SER A 222 2.98 -4.89 -19.48
N GLU A 223 2.34 -5.56 -18.53
CA GLU A 223 2.90 -5.81 -17.18
C GLU A 223 4.28 -6.48 -17.23
N ASN A 224 4.45 -7.48 -18.09
CA ASN A 224 5.72 -8.20 -18.23
C ASN A 224 6.84 -7.31 -18.80
N GLU A 225 6.49 -6.37 -19.67
CA GLU A 225 7.43 -5.42 -20.26
C GLU A 225 7.80 -4.30 -19.28
N PHE A 226 6.93 -4.02 -18.29
CA PHE A 226 7.21 -3.00 -17.27
C PHE A 226 8.44 -3.36 -16.44
N LYS A 227 8.60 -4.62 -16.02
CA LYS A 227 9.82 -5.08 -15.33
C LYS A 227 11.07 -4.82 -16.18
N LEU A 228 11.02 -5.19 -17.46
CA LEU A 228 12.13 -5.05 -18.40
C LEU A 228 12.48 -3.60 -18.74
N LEU A 229 11.52 -2.69 -18.66
CA LEU A 229 11.74 -1.26 -18.84
C LEU A 229 12.47 -0.64 -17.65
N LEU A 230 12.13 -1.10 -16.44
CA LEU A 230 12.65 -0.58 -15.18
C LEU A 230 14.05 -1.12 -14.89
N ASP A 231 14.19 -2.44 -14.86
CA ASP A 231 15.40 -3.15 -14.48
C ASP A 231 16.27 -3.40 -15.72
N THR A 232 17.12 -2.43 -16.04
CA THR A 232 17.93 -2.39 -17.26
C THR A 232 19.17 -3.26 -17.12
N ASP A 233 19.76 -3.32 -15.93
CA ASP A 233 20.95 -4.13 -15.64
C ASP A 233 20.63 -5.57 -15.19
N LYS A 234 19.35 -5.87 -14.93
CA LYS A 234 18.80 -7.20 -14.62
C LYS A 234 19.27 -7.74 -13.28
N ASP A 235 19.50 -6.86 -12.30
CA ASP A 235 19.86 -7.23 -10.94
C ASP A 235 18.65 -7.40 -10.00
N GLU A 236 17.44 -7.21 -10.53
CA GLU A 236 16.15 -7.28 -9.84
C GLU A 236 15.90 -6.17 -8.81
N ILE A 237 16.75 -5.13 -8.76
CA ILE A 237 16.67 -4.00 -7.84
C ILE A 237 16.65 -2.70 -8.65
N ILE A 238 15.54 -1.96 -8.55
CA ILE A 238 15.44 -0.66 -9.22
C ILE A 238 16.34 0.35 -8.51
N ASN A 239 17.45 0.71 -9.14
CA ASN A 239 18.39 1.68 -8.60
C ASN A 239 17.93 3.13 -8.90
N VAL A 240 18.66 4.12 -8.35
CA VAL A 240 18.32 5.55 -8.50
C VAL A 240 18.28 5.98 -9.97
N THR A 241 19.19 5.49 -10.81
CA THR A 241 19.29 5.90 -12.22
C THR A 241 18.11 5.34 -13.01
N GLU A 242 17.76 4.08 -12.78
CA GLU A 242 16.60 3.43 -13.41
C GLU A 242 15.28 4.08 -13.00
N PHE A 243 15.17 4.44 -11.72
CA PHE A 243 14.02 5.16 -11.20
C PHE A 243 13.87 6.55 -11.83
N GLU A 244 14.96 7.30 -11.94
CA GLU A 244 14.98 8.62 -12.62
C GLU A 244 14.67 8.50 -14.12
N ASN A 245 15.11 7.42 -14.78
CA ASN A 245 14.78 7.15 -16.17
C ASN A 245 13.28 6.89 -16.36
N LEU A 246 12.64 6.11 -15.47
CA LEU A 246 11.18 5.93 -15.49
C LEU A 246 10.46 7.27 -15.37
N GLU A 247 10.87 8.12 -14.44
CA GLU A 247 10.28 9.44 -14.28
C GLU A 247 10.45 10.30 -15.54
N LEU A 248 11.64 10.27 -16.16
CA LEU A 248 11.90 10.99 -17.40
C LEU A 248 10.97 10.53 -18.54
N ILE A 249 10.75 9.22 -18.68
CA ILE A 249 9.84 8.64 -19.68
C ILE A 249 8.40 9.13 -19.44
N LEU A 250 7.94 9.14 -18.18
CA LEU A 250 6.61 9.63 -17.83
C LEU A 250 6.46 11.12 -18.16
N ARG A 251 7.47 11.94 -17.83
CA ARG A 251 7.50 13.37 -18.16
C ARG A 251 7.48 13.64 -19.66
N GLN A 252 8.21 12.85 -20.46
CA GLN A 252 8.19 12.95 -21.92
C GLN A 252 6.80 12.66 -22.52
N LYS A 253 6.00 11.84 -21.83
CA LYS A 253 4.60 11.55 -22.16
C LYS A 253 3.62 12.55 -21.55
N ASN A 254 4.10 13.71 -21.09
CA ASN A 254 3.33 14.77 -20.44
C ASN A 254 2.64 14.34 -19.13
N VAL A 255 3.18 13.31 -18.48
CA VAL A 255 2.69 12.81 -17.19
C VAL A 255 3.66 13.29 -16.11
N HIS A 256 3.16 14.17 -15.24
CA HIS A 256 3.91 14.72 -14.12
C HIS A 256 3.72 13.85 -12.88
N ALA A 257 3.81 12.53 -13.06
CA ALA A 257 3.72 11.59 -11.95
C ALA A 257 4.93 11.78 -11.05
N ILE A 258 4.64 11.99 -9.77
CA ILE A 258 5.59 11.77 -8.69
C ILE A 258 5.29 10.41 -8.06
N PHE A 259 6.08 10.08 -7.04
CA PHE A 259 5.84 8.90 -6.23
C PHE A 259 5.39 9.32 -4.84
N HIS A 260 4.27 8.76 -4.40
CA HIS A 260 3.79 8.86 -3.03
C HIS A 260 4.31 7.65 -2.27
N ALA A 261 4.98 7.88 -1.14
CA ALA A 261 5.59 6.85 -0.33
C ALA A 261 4.81 6.66 0.97
N GLU A 262 4.45 5.42 1.27
CA GLU A 262 3.73 5.03 2.48
C GLU A 262 4.47 3.89 3.18
N LEU A 263 4.66 4.00 4.49
CA LEU A 263 5.23 2.94 5.30
C LEU A 263 4.11 1.99 5.76
N VAL A 264 4.11 0.79 5.22
CA VAL A 264 3.05 -0.21 5.39
C VAL A 264 3.60 -1.54 5.88
N ALA A 265 2.75 -2.31 6.56
CA ALA A 265 3.06 -3.69 6.91
C ALA A 265 2.81 -4.60 5.70
N GLU A 266 3.71 -5.56 5.50
CA GLU A 266 3.53 -6.60 4.49
C GLU A 266 2.37 -7.54 4.88
N MET A 267 1.78 -8.18 3.88
CA MET A 267 0.75 -9.19 4.10
C MET A 267 1.37 -10.47 4.67
N HIS A 268 1.52 -10.49 6.00
CA HIS A 268 2.11 -11.59 6.74
C HIS A 268 1.23 -11.96 7.93
N PRO A 269 1.07 -13.24 8.31
CA PRO A 269 0.20 -13.66 9.41
C PRO A 269 0.41 -12.88 10.73
N SER A 270 1.66 -12.54 11.05
CA SER A 270 2.04 -11.82 12.27
C SER A 270 1.35 -10.46 12.44
N VAL A 271 0.90 -9.81 11.36
CA VAL A 271 0.20 -8.50 11.44
C VAL A 271 -1.11 -8.58 12.22
N HIS A 272 -1.68 -9.77 12.39
CA HIS A 272 -2.89 -9.99 13.19
C HIS A 272 -2.61 -9.93 14.70
N LYS A 273 -1.35 -9.95 15.14
CA LYS A 273 -0.92 -9.87 16.55
C LYS A 273 -0.84 -8.42 17.05
N ILE A 274 -1.89 -7.63 16.82
CA ILE A 274 -1.97 -6.22 17.23
C ILE A 274 -1.90 -6.12 18.76
N ASN A 275 -0.99 -5.28 19.25
CA ASN A 275 -0.80 -5.04 20.67
C ASN A 275 -0.76 -3.55 21.04
N ARG A 276 -1.25 -3.23 22.25
CA ARG A 276 -1.20 -1.86 22.78
C ARG A 276 0.10 -1.56 23.54
N GLY A 277 0.57 -2.50 24.35
CA GLY A 277 1.72 -2.30 25.25
C GLY A 277 3.08 -2.48 24.59
N GLN A 278 3.12 -3.10 23.40
CA GLN A 278 4.34 -3.38 22.63
C GLN A 278 4.44 -2.48 21.40
N ALA A 279 3.61 -1.45 21.31
CA ALA A 279 3.68 -0.53 20.18
C ALA A 279 5.02 0.23 20.22
N GLU A 280 5.68 0.38 19.07
CA GLU A 280 6.89 1.17 18.96
C GLU A 280 6.57 2.66 19.20
N ARG A 281 7.33 3.28 20.11
CA ARG A 281 7.20 4.68 20.54
C ARG A 281 8.55 5.40 20.61
N ASP A 282 9.66 4.70 20.40
CA ASP A 282 10.98 5.29 20.31
C ASP A 282 11.16 5.95 18.94
N CYS A 283 11.16 7.29 18.94
CA CYS A 283 11.37 8.09 17.74
C CYS A 283 12.67 7.72 17.02
N LYS A 284 13.72 7.29 17.74
CA LYS A 284 15.01 6.96 17.16
C LYS A 284 14.95 5.71 16.29
N THR A 285 14.07 4.76 16.60
CA THR A 285 13.87 3.55 15.78
C THR A 285 13.53 3.95 14.34
N CYS A 286 12.64 4.92 14.16
CA CYS A 286 12.20 5.37 12.85
C CYS A 286 13.05 6.51 12.27
N HIS A 287 13.44 7.51 13.07
CA HIS A 287 14.13 8.73 12.60
C HIS A 287 15.66 8.64 12.61
N SER A 288 16.22 7.43 12.72
CA SER A 288 17.66 7.22 12.56
C SER A 288 18.04 7.07 11.08
N ALA A 289 19.25 7.50 10.73
CA ALA A 289 19.76 7.42 9.36
C ALA A 289 19.82 5.99 8.81
N ASN A 290 20.01 5.00 9.70
CA ASN A 290 20.04 3.58 9.36
C ASN A 290 18.84 2.85 9.97
N SER A 291 17.69 3.53 10.07
CA SER A 291 16.45 2.92 10.55
C SER A 291 16.10 1.69 9.73
N PRO A 292 15.82 0.54 10.36
CA PRO A 292 15.43 -0.68 9.65
C PRO A 292 14.03 -0.58 9.03
N TYR A 293 13.25 0.42 9.41
CA TYR A 293 11.91 0.65 8.86
C TYR A 293 11.97 1.20 7.43
N PHE A 294 13.14 1.59 6.95
CA PHE A 294 13.36 2.13 5.60
C PHE A 294 14.28 1.25 4.75
N ASP A 295 14.60 0.03 5.20
CA ASP A 295 15.48 -0.88 4.46
C ASP A 295 14.79 -1.54 3.26
N ALA A 296 13.49 -1.79 3.37
CA ALA A 296 12.69 -2.35 2.28
C ALA A 296 11.88 -1.24 1.62
N VAL A 297 12.14 -0.98 0.34
CA VAL A 297 11.37 -0.06 -0.51
C VAL A 297 10.87 -0.84 -1.70
N THR A 298 9.58 -0.72 -2.01
CA THR A 298 9.00 -1.39 -3.17
C THR A 298 8.13 -0.46 -3.98
N LEU A 299 8.28 -0.52 -5.30
CA LEU A 299 7.29 0.00 -6.23
C LEU A 299 6.22 -1.06 -6.41
N VAL A 300 4.95 -0.68 -6.24
CA VAL A 300 3.84 -1.62 -6.32
C VAL A 300 3.00 -1.34 -7.56
N LEU A 301 2.75 -2.38 -8.35
CA LEU A 301 1.74 -2.39 -9.40
C LEU A 301 0.60 -3.34 -9.03
N THR A 302 -0.61 -2.81 -8.92
CA THR A 302 -1.84 -3.56 -8.63
C THR A 302 -2.58 -3.90 -9.91
N LYS A 303 -2.83 -5.20 -10.13
CA LYS A 303 -3.53 -5.77 -11.28
C LYS A 303 -5.05 -5.64 -11.13
N ASP A 304 -5.77 -5.95 -12.21
CA ASP A 304 -7.24 -5.88 -12.26
C ASP A 304 -7.93 -6.84 -11.28
N ASP A 305 -7.29 -7.97 -10.98
CA ASP A 305 -7.77 -8.95 -10.00
C ASP A 305 -7.48 -8.55 -8.54
N GLY A 306 -6.84 -7.39 -8.34
CA GLY A 306 -6.41 -6.84 -7.05
C GLY A 306 -5.06 -7.39 -6.56
N SER A 307 -4.47 -8.38 -7.24
CA SER A 307 -3.12 -8.83 -6.90
C SER A 307 -2.08 -7.75 -7.20
N SER A 308 -0.94 -7.79 -6.52
CA SER A 308 0.08 -6.76 -6.63
C SER A 308 1.44 -7.36 -6.93
N ASP A 309 2.14 -6.79 -7.91
CA ASP A 309 3.55 -7.05 -8.18
C ASP A 309 4.39 -6.06 -7.38
N HIS A 310 5.40 -6.59 -6.67
CA HIS A 310 6.30 -5.81 -5.83
C HIS A 310 7.68 -5.80 -6.46
N PHE A 311 8.10 -4.64 -6.95
CA PHE A 311 9.45 -4.44 -7.48
C PHE A 311 10.33 -3.87 -6.38
N GLN A 312 11.45 -4.52 -6.07
CA GLN A 312 12.39 -3.99 -5.09
C GLN A 312 13.05 -2.72 -5.63
N VAL A 313 13.21 -1.74 -4.75
CA VAL A 313 13.79 -0.45 -5.07
C VAL A 313 14.92 -0.18 -4.08
N ASP A 314 16.05 0.32 -4.56
CA ASP A 314 17.15 0.73 -3.70
C ASP A 314 16.67 1.83 -2.73
N ARG A 315 16.99 1.67 -1.44
CA ARG A 315 16.74 2.67 -0.39
C ARG A 315 17.24 4.07 -0.77
N ALA A 316 18.32 4.18 -1.55
CA ALA A 316 18.85 5.46 -2.04
C ALA A 316 17.83 6.27 -2.86
N VAL A 317 16.81 5.62 -3.46
CA VAL A 317 15.72 6.30 -4.15
C VAL A 317 14.92 7.20 -3.20
N LEU A 318 14.85 6.89 -1.91
CA LEU A 318 14.21 7.76 -0.91
C LEU A 318 14.92 9.10 -0.74
N GLU A 319 16.20 9.18 -1.11
CA GLU A 319 16.98 10.43 -1.18
C GLU A 319 16.88 11.11 -2.56
N SER A 320 15.95 10.69 -3.43
CA SER A 320 15.72 11.32 -4.73
C SER A 320 14.78 12.53 -4.63
N PHE A 321 14.89 13.41 -5.61
CA PHE A 321 14.03 14.59 -5.75
C PHE A 321 12.55 14.23 -5.94
N SER A 322 12.27 13.02 -6.43
CA SER A 322 10.94 12.56 -6.86
C SER A 322 10.02 12.22 -5.67
N LEU A 323 10.60 12.10 -4.46
CA LEU A 323 9.90 11.73 -3.22
C LEU A 323 9.78 12.88 -2.20
N ARG A 324 9.78 14.13 -2.66
CA ARG A 324 9.69 15.35 -1.81
C ARG A 324 8.60 15.36 -0.74
N HIS A 325 7.52 14.61 -0.94
CA HIS A 325 6.37 14.58 -0.03
C HIS A 325 6.59 13.62 1.15
N PHE A 326 7.56 12.71 1.05
CA PHE A 326 7.91 11.76 2.10
C PHE A 326 9.25 12.14 2.72
N TYR A 327 9.20 13.07 3.66
CA TYR A 327 10.36 13.53 4.39
C TYR A 327 10.38 12.99 5.82
N ALA A 328 11.05 11.85 6.01
CA ALA A 328 11.37 11.35 7.34
C ALA A 328 12.72 11.90 7.78
N LEU A 329 12.70 12.78 8.79
CA LEU A 329 13.93 13.32 9.41
C LEU A 329 14.88 12.16 9.76
N GLY A 330 16.12 12.25 9.25
CA GLY A 330 17.15 11.22 9.41
C GLY A 330 17.14 10.15 8.32
N GLY A 331 15.97 9.64 7.91
CA GLY A 331 15.83 8.50 6.99
C GLY A 331 15.85 8.85 5.49
N THR A 332 15.30 9.99 5.08
CA THR A 332 15.15 10.39 3.65
C THR A 332 15.78 11.77 3.36
N ARG A 333 16.86 12.09 4.07
CA ARG A 333 17.47 13.43 4.05
C ARG A 333 18.23 13.71 2.74
N MET A 334 17.74 14.67 1.98
CA MET A 334 18.39 15.18 0.76
C MET A 334 19.70 15.94 1.07
N LYS A 335 20.86 15.30 0.90
CA LYS A 335 22.19 15.91 1.15
C LYS A 335 22.46 17.16 0.30
N LEU A 336 21.83 17.29 -0.87
CA LEU A 336 21.96 18.46 -1.74
C LEU A 336 21.35 19.72 -1.11
N LEU A 337 20.18 19.61 -0.49
CA LEU A 337 19.51 20.72 0.18
C LEU A 337 20.33 21.22 1.37
N ASP A 338 20.99 20.31 2.10
CA ASP A 338 21.90 20.69 3.18
C ASP A 338 23.10 21.51 2.66
N LYS A 339 23.70 21.07 1.54
CA LYS A 339 24.82 21.80 0.91
C LYS A 339 24.39 23.19 0.45
N ILE A 340 23.22 23.31 -0.18
CA ILE A 340 22.66 24.61 -0.59
C ILE A 340 22.39 25.48 0.63
N GLY A 341 21.78 24.92 1.68
CA GLY A 341 21.54 25.64 2.93
C GLY A 341 22.84 26.15 3.56
N PHE A 342 23.88 25.32 3.59
CA PHE A 342 25.20 25.72 4.10
C PHE A 342 25.83 26.82 3.24
N LEU A 343 25.73 26.73 1.91
CA LEU A 343 26.20 27.76 1.00
C LEU A 343 25.46 29.09 1.18
N LEU A 344 24.14 29.07 1.38
CA LEU A 344 23.36 30.27 1.64
C LEU A 344 23.74 30.92 2.97
N LEU A 345 23.90 30.12 4.03
CA LEU A 345 24.37 30.62 5.33
C LEU A 345 25.78 31.20 5.22
N ALA A 346 26.72 30.49 4.59
CA ALA A 346 28.08 30.95 4.38
C ALA A 346 28.13 32.23 3.54
N GLY A 347 27.29 32.33 2.50
CA GLY A 347 27.13 33.53 1.69
C GLY A 347 26.61 34.71 2.52
N GLY A 348 25.56 34.49 3.33
CA GLY A 348 25.03 35.50 4.25
C GLY A 348 26.07 36.00 5.25
N PHE A 349 26.80 35.09 5.90
CA PHE A 349 27.91 35.45 6.80
C PHE A 349 29.00 36.24 6.09
N SER A 350 29.36 35.86 4.86
CA SER A 350 30.38 36.53 4.06
C SER A 350 29.99 37.97 3.72
N VAL A 351 28.71 38.21 3.41
CA VAL A 351 28.19 39.57 3.15
C VAL A 351 28.27 40.44 4.41
N VAL A 352 27.85 39.91 5.56
CA VAL A 352 27.90 40.65 6.84
C VAL A 352 29.34 40.98 7.23
N LEU A 353 30.25 40.00 7.16
CA LEU A 353 31.67 40.20 7.46
C LEU A 353 32.33 41.15 6.46
N GLY A 354 32.03 41.03 5.17
CA GLY A 354 32.52 41.91 4.12
C GLY A 354 32.06 43.35 4.34
N HIS A 355 30.77 43.56 4.63
CA HIS A 355 30.23 44.88 4.96
C HIS A 355 30.91 45.48 6.19
N LEU A 356 31.11 44.69 7.25
CA LEU A 356 31.82 45.12 8.45
C LEU A 356 33.28 45.50 8.14
N ALA A 357 33.98 44.70 7.35
CA ALA A 357 35.36 44.96 6.95
C ALA A 357 35.49 46.26 6.13
N VAL A 358 34.60 46.49 5.16
CA VAL A 358 34.55 47.75 4.39
C VAL A 358 34.26 48.92 5.31
N ARG A 359 33.33 48.77 6.26
CA ARG A 359 33.01 49.82 7.23
C ARG A 359 34.22 50.18 8.09
N ILE A 360 34.98 49.19 8.56
CA ILE A 360 36.21 49.39 9.34
C ILE A 360 37.30 50.05 8.48
N ALA A 361 37.53 49.57 7.26
CA ALA A 361 38.55 50.09 6.36
C ALA A 361 38.28 51.54 5.91
N THR A 362 37.01 51.95 5.86
CA THR A 362 36.60 53.31 5.45
C THR A 362 36.54 54.32 6.61
N ILE A 363 36.73 53.91 7.87
CA ILE A 363 36.83 54.80 9.04
C ILE A 363 37.85 55.95 8.84
N PRO A 364 39.12 55.69 8.45
CA PRO A 364 40.10 56.77 8.29
C PRO A 364 39.73 57.77 7.19
N LEU A 365 39.12 57.30 6.10
CA LEU A 365 38.64 58.15 5.00
C LEU A 365 37.45 59.02 5.42
N ARG A 366 36.48 58.44 6.14
CA ARG A 366 35.35 59.20 6.69
C ARG A 366 35.80 60.28 7.68
N ARG A 367 36.71 59.94 8.60
CA ARG A 367 37.28 60.92 9.53
C ARG A 367 37.99 62.06 8.82
N LYS A 368 38.72 61.78 7.73
CA LYS A 368 39.39 62.81 6.94
C LYS A 368 38.40 63.72 6.21
N ASN A 369 37.33 63.16 5.66
CA ASN A 369 36.28 63.92 4.98
C ASN A 369 35.43 64.75 5.98
N GLU A 370 35.14 64.22 7.16
CA GLU A 370 34.48 64.95 8.25
C GLU A 370 35.33 66.15 8.70
N TYR A 371 36.65 65.97 8.88
CA TYR A 371 37.58 67.07 9.20
C TYR A 371 37.63 68.15 8.10
N ALA A 372 37.62 67.73 6.83
CA ALA A 372 37.64 68.66 5.70
C ALA A 372 36.32 69.44 5.57
N ALA A 373 35.18 68.80 5.82
CA ALA A 373 33.87 69.45 5.83
C ALA A 373 33.70 70.42 7.01
N GLU A 374 34.25 70.07 8.17
CA GLU A 374 34.25 70.95 9.35
C GLU A 374 35.14 72.18 9.12
N GLN A 375 36.31 72.02 8.50
CA GLN A 375 37.14 73.16 8.10
C GLN A 375 36.45 74.07 7.06
N SER A 376 35.76 73.51 6.06
CA SER A 376 35.03 74.34 5.10
C SER A 376 33.88 75.11 5.72
N ASN A 377 33.14 74.49 6.66
CA ASN A 377 32.06 75.17 7.38
C ASN A 377 32.58 76.31 8.25
N ILE A 378 33.67 76.09 9.00
CA ILE A 378 34.30 77.15 9.81
C ILE A 378 34.75 78.30 8.91
N GLN A 379 35.28 78.00 7.72
CA GLN A 379 35.76 79.00 6.79
C GLN A 379 34.63 79.79 6.11
N GLU A 380 33.47 79.16 5.89
CA GLU A 380 32.26 79.80 5.37
C GLU A 380 31.59 80.68 6.45
N GLU A 381 31.58 80.23 7.71
CA GLU A 381 31.05 80.96 8.86
C GLU A 381 31.90 82.19 9.25
N VAL A 382 33.22 82.13 9.07
CA VAL A 382 34.14 83.29 9.22
C VAL A 382 34.04 84.28 8.06
N SER A 383 33.48 83.85 6.92
CA SER A 383 33.32 84.69 5.72
C SER A 383 31.97 85.43 5.64
N ARG A 384 31.03 85.11 6.54
CA ARG A 384 29.78 85.86 6.80
C ARG A 384 29.99 86.86 7.93
#